data_AF-A6Q1T7-F1
#
_entry.id   AF-A6Q1T7-F1
#
_cell.length_a   1.000
_cell.length_b   1.000
_cell.length_c   1.000
_cell.angle_alpha   90.00
_cell.angle_beta   90.00
_cell.angle_gamma   90.00
#
_symmetry.space_group_name_H-M   'P 1'
#
loop_
_entity.id
_entity.type
_entity.pdbx_description
1 polymer ?
#
loop_
_entity_poly.entity_id
_entity_poly.type
_entity_poly.pdbx_seq_one_letter_code
_entity_poly.pdbx_strand_id
1 'polypeptide(L)' 'MKKIALKIEGKEYEISLEEEFADYVQKELDQGKLDTKTIKNLLQAYLRKSYECFKLQKKLNELIKKIEP' A
#
# COMPACT_ATOMS: atom_id res chain seq x y z
N MET A 1 -4.09 14.21 10.20
CA MET A 1 -2.95 13.97 9.28
C MET A 1 -1.74 13.61 10.12
N LYS A 2 -1.08 12.49 9.82
CA LYS A 2 0.10 11.96 10.52
C LYS A 2 1.25 11.81 9.52
N LYS A 3 2.46 12.14 9.96
CA LYS A 3 3.67 12.02 9.15
C LYS A 3 4.30 10.65 9.33
N ILE A 4 4.74 10.05 8.22
CA ILE A 4 5.55 8.84 8.20
C ILE A 4 6.87 9.14 7.49
N ALA A 5 7.96 8.54 7.99
CA ALA A 5 9.28 8.64 7.39
C ALA A 5 9.61 7.34 6.65
N LEU A 6 9.91 7.44 5.36
CA LEU A 6 10.37 6.32 4.53
C LEU A 6 11.83 6.54 4.15
N LYS A 7 12.65 5.51 4.34
CA LYS A 7 14.04 5.52 3.87
C LYS A 7 14.15 4.72 2.58
N ILE A 8 14.53 5.40 1.49
CA ILE A 8 14.73 4.82 0.16
C ILE A 8 16.13 5.19 -0.31
N GLU A 9 16.98 4.18 -0.55
CA GLU A 9 18.37 4.36 -0.99
C GLU A 9 19.17 5.37 -0.15
N GLY A 10 18.95 5.34 1.17
CA GLY A 10 19.63 6.22 2.12
C GLY A 10 19.02 7.63 2.23
N LYS A 11 18.07 8.00 1.36
CA LYS A 11 17.32 9.25 1.46
C LYS A 11 16.06 9.04 2.28
N GLU A 12 15.78 9.99 3.16
CA GLU A 12 14.56 10.02 3.96
C GLU A 12 13.50 10.87 3.27
N TYR A 13 12.29 10.34 3.21
CA TYR A 13 11.11 10.97 2.62
C TYR A 13 10.04 11.04 3.69
N GLU A 14 9.59 12.25 4.01
CA GLU A 14 8.49 12.47 4.93
C GLU A 14 7.19 12.64 4.14
N ILE A 15 6.18 11.83 4.46
CA ILE A 15 4.88 11.84 3.79
C ILE A 15 3.80 12.08 4.83
N SER A 16 2.89 13.01 4.55
CA SER A 16 1.71 13.26 5.38
C SER A 16 0.53 12.45 4.87
N LEU A 17 -0.02 11.58 5.72
CA LEU A 17 -1.13 10.69 5.43
C LEU A 17 -2.29 10.95 6.39
N GLU A 18 -3.48 10.46 6.04
CA GLU A 18 -4.59 10.36 6.98
C GLU A 18 -4.21 9.43 8.15
N GLU A 19 -4.78 9.67 9.33
CA GLU A 19 -4.30 9.08 10.58
C GLU A 19 -4.42 7.55 10.59
N GLU A 20 -5.59 7.01 10.26
CA GLU A 20 -5.81 5.55 10.16
C GLU A 20 -4.92 4.91 9.10
N PHE A 21 -4.71 5.60 7.98
CA PHE A 21 -3.88 5.08 6.90
C PHE A 21 -2.38 5.13 7.27
N ALA A 22 -1.94 6.15 7.99
CA ALA A 22 -0.58 6.24 8.51
C ALA A 22 -0.29 5.09 9.49
N ASP A 23 -1.23 4.77 10.37
CA ASP A 23 -1.10 3.65 11.31
C ASP A 23 -1.03 2.29 10.58
N TYR A 24 -1.84 2.12 9.53
CA TYR A 24 -1.76 0.96 8.66
C TYR A 24 -0.39 0.83 7.98
N VAL A 25 0.12 1.91 7.39
CA VAL A 25 1.42 1.90 6.70
C VAL A 25 2.57 1.65 7.67
N GLN A 26 2.55 2.29 8.85
CA GLN A 26 3.55 2.06 9.89
C GLN A 26 3.60 0.60 10.31
N LYS A 27 2.44 -0.03 10.50
CA LYS A 27 2.36 -1.46 10.82
C LYS A 27 2.93 -2.36 9.72
N GLU A 28 2.69 -2.04 8.45
CA GLU A 28 3.26 -2.82 7.33
C GLU A 28 4.79 -2.64 7.21
N LEU A 29 5.32 -1.45 7.56
CA LEU A 29 6.77 -1.21 7.67
C LEU A 29 7.39 -2.00 8.82
N ASP A 30 6.80 -1.93 10.02
CA ASP A 30 7.28 -2.63 11.21
C ASP A 30 7.27 -4.16 11.03
N GLN A 31 6.28 -4.67 10.29
CA GLN A 31 6.18 -6.09 9.92
C GLN A 31 7.10 -6.48 8.75
N GLY A 32 7.85 -5.55 8.17
CA GLY A 32 8.73 -5.80 7.02
C GLY A 32 7.99 -6.19 5.74
N LYS A 33 6.68 -5.98 5.68
CA LYS A 33 5.87 -6.25 4.47
C LYS A 33 6.04 -5.18 3.41
N LEU A 34 6.39 -3.97 3.83
CA LEU A 34 6.75 -2.86 2.95
C LEU A 34 8.28 -2.63 3.03
N ASP A 35 9.03 -3.29 2.16
CA ASP A 35 10.47 -3.03 2.02
C ASP A 35 10.70 -1.83 1.09
N THR A 36 11.16 -0.71 1.65
CA THR A 36 11.45 0.52 0.90
C THR A 36 12.93 0.76 0.68
N LYS A 37 13.82 -0.19 1.01
CA LYS A 37 15.28 0.03 1.01
C LYS A 37 15.83 0.46 -0.34
N THR A 38 15.26 -0.08 -1.43
CA THR A 38 15.65 0.23 -2.80
C THR A 38 14.43 0.64 -3.62
N ILE A 39 14.66 1.40 -4.71
CA ILE A 39 13.60 1.77 -5.65
C ILE A 39 12.94 0.51 -6.23
N LYS A 40 13.72 -0.54 -6.48
CA LYS A 40 13.21 -1.83 -6.97
C LYS A 40 12.22 -2.46 -6.00
N ASN A 41 12.54 -2.48 -4.71
CA ASN A 41 11.64 -3.05 -3.69
C ASN A 41 10.35 -2.25 -3.59
N LEU A 42 10.45 -0.91 -3.65
CA LEU A 42 9.28 -0.04 -3.66
C LEU A 42 8.39 -0.27 -4.89
N LEU A 43 8.99 -0.40 -6.08
CA LEU A 43 8.24 -0.70 -7.31
C LEU A 43 7.54 -2.07 -7.23
N GLN A 44 8.22 -3.07 -6.69
CA GLN A 44 7.62 -4.40 -6.48
C GLN A 44 6.46 -4.34 -5.48
N ALA A 45 6.61 -3.62 -4.37
CA ALA A 45 5.56 -3.41 -3.38
C ALA A 45 4.34 -2.70 -4.01
N TYR A 46 4.59 -1.67 -4.82
CA TYR A 46 3.55 -0.96 -5.57
C TYR A 46 2.81 -1.87 -6.55
N LEU A 47 3.53 -2.62 -7.39
CA LEU A 47 2.92 -3.54 -8.36
C LEU A 47 2.11 -4.65 -7.67
N ARG A 48 2.61 -5.17 -6.54
CA ARG A 48 1.88 -6.14 -5.72
C ARG A 48 0.57 -5.58 -5.20
N LYS A 49 0.60 -4.41 -4.55
CA LYS A 49 -0.62 -3.76 -4.03
C LYS A 49 -1.58 -3.39 -5.16
N SER A 50 -1.07 -2.93 -6.31
CA SER A 50 -1.85 -2.67 -7.52
C SER A 50 -2.57 -3.93 -8.03
N TYR A 51 -1.88 -5.07 -8.05
CA TYR A 51 -2.47 -6.34 -8.45
C TYR A 51 -3.50 -6.86 -7.43
N GLU A 52 -3.25 -6.68 -6.13
CA GLU A 52 -4.22 -6.98 -5.08
C GLU A 52 -5.50 -6.14 -5.25
N CYS A 53 -5.37 -4.83 -5.49
CA CYS A 53 -6.48 -3.94 -5.80
C CYS A 53 -7.23 -4.36 -7.07
N PHE A 54 -6.52 -4.70 -8.14
CA PHE A 54 -7.13 -5.19 -9.39
C PHE A 54 -7.98 -6.45 -9.13
N LYS A 55 -7.47 -7.42 -8.36
CA LYS A 55 -8.23 -8.62 -8.00
C LYS A 55 -9.45 -8.30 -7.13
N LEU A 56 -9.33 -7.38 -6.18
CA LEU A 56 -10.43 -6.95 -5.34
C LEU A 56 -11.54 -6.27 -6.16
N GLN A 57 -11.17 -5.38 -7.08
CA GLN A 57 -12.12 -4.75 -8.01
C GLN A 57 -12.82 -5.78 -8.89
N LYS A 58 -12.07 -6.74 -9.46
CA LYS A 58 -12.65 -7.83 -10.24
C LYS A 58 -13.67 -8.62 -9.43
N LYS A 59 -13.32 -9.01 -8.20
CA LYS A 59 -14.22 -9.76 -7.30
C LYS A 59 -15.44 -8.93 -6.90
N LEU A 60 -15.27 -7.64 -6.65
CA LEU A 60 -16.38 -6.73 -6.33
C LEU A 60 -17.37 -6.66 -7.50
N ASN A 61 -16.88 -6.51 -8.73
CA ASN A 61 -17.72 -6.50 -9.93
C ASN A 61 -18.44 -7.84 -10.13
N GLU A 62 -17.78 -8.96 -9.85
CA GLU A 62 -18.42 -10.29 -9.88
C GLU A 62 -19.52 -10.43 -8.83
N LEU A 63 -19.36 -9.83 -7.65
CA LEU A 63 -20.37 -9.83 -6.60
C LEU A 63 -21.56 -8.94 -6.96
N ILE A 64 -21.31 -7.73 -7.48
CA ILE A 64 -22.35 -6.80 -7.92
C ILE A 64 -23.23 -7.47 -8.99
N LYS A 65 -22.63 -8.11 -10.00
CA LYS A 65 -23.37 -8.85 -11.05
C LYS A 65 -24.25 -9.99 -10.53
N LYS A 66 -23.98 -10.52 -9.34
CA LYS A 66 -24.81 -11.58 -8.72
C LYS A 66 -25.98 -11.00 -7.92
N ILE A 67 -25.92 -9.72 -7.57
CA ILE A 67 -26.91 -9.02 -6.75
C ILE A 67 -27.83 -8.18 -7.64
N GLU A 68 -27.34 -7.69 -8.77
CA GLU A 68 -28.16 -7.04 -9.79
C GLU A 68 -29.01 -8.10 -10.53
N PRO A 69 -30.36 -8.00 -10.46
CA PRO A 69 -31.28 -8.95 -11.11
C PRO A 69 -31.33 -8.82 -12.63
#